data_AF-A0A926A8W7-F1
#
_entry.id   AF-A0A926A8W7-F1
#
_cell.length_a   1.000
_cell.length_b   1.000
_cell.length_c   1.000
_cell.angle_alpha   90.00
_cell.angle_beta   90.00
_cell.angle_gamma   90.00
#
_symmetry.space_group_name_H-M   'P 1'
#
loop_
_entity.id
_entity.type
_entity.pdbx_description
1 polymer ?
#
loop_
_entity_poly.entity_id
_entity_poly.type
_entity_poly.pdbx_seq_one_letter_code
_entity_poly.pdbx_strand_id
1 'polypeptide(L)'
;DYLNPYIGGTAPASDLNLGISSSPGIPKILKCPADKIEITISWASFGQRRSYSMNGDNRLPAGASRPPIPSHGVGIHLSGPGGSIPPAEPPGYKASIIADAAGTILLTEQPKGGNIAGNDYPSYSRGPKGPYMDEQTPFQIPTGDPRRHGEAAYKHHGNRFVYLFHDGHSEVLKVEQTIGSGTLLAPKGMWTTIAGD
;
A
#
# COMPACT_ATOMS: atom_id res chain seq x y z
N ASP A 1 3.91 13.61 3.73
CA ASP A 1 4.25 12.35 4.41
C ASP A 1 4.18 12.54 5.92
N TYR A 2 3.01 12.26 6.52
CA TYR A 2 2.81 12.44 7.97
C TYR A 2 3.39 11.32 8.81
N LEU A 3 3.71 10.17 8.22
CA LEU A 3 4.28 9.06 8.97
C LEU A 3 5.75 9.33 9.30
N ASN A 4 6.46 10.03 8.41
CA ASN A 4 7.91 10.24 8.46
C ASN A 4 8.49 10.55 9.86
N PRO A 5 8.00 11.53 10.64
CA PRO A 5 8.57 11.84 11.96
C PRO A 5 8.39 10.71 12.99
N TYR A 6 7.29 9.96 12.89
CA TYR A 6 6.95 8.90 13.85
C TYR A 6 7.73 7.60 13.62
N ILE A 7 8.35 7.45 12.45
CA ILE A 7 9.14 6.26 12.09
C ILE A 7 10.63 6.57 11.96
N GLY A 8 11.09 7.66 12.60
CA GLY A 8 12.50 8.03 12.68
C GLY A 8 13.03 8.81 11.47
N GLY A 9 12.17 9.43 10.70
CA GLY A 9 12.55 10.29 9.58
C GLY A 9 12.92 11.70 10.01
N THR A 10 13.74 12.36 9.19
CA THR A 10 14.33 13.67 9.48
C THR A 10 14.14 14.67 8.34
N ALA A 11 13.24 14.37 7.38
CA ALA A 11 12.99 15.29 6.28
C ALA A 11 12.31 16.57 6.79
N PRO A 12 12.66 17.75 6.25
CA PRO A 12 12.02 19.00 6.65
C PRO A 12 10.55 19.01 6.24
N ALA A 13 9.71 19.74 6.98
CA ALA A 13 8.27 19.82 6.71
C ALA A 13 7.95 20.28 5.28
N SER A 14 8.80 21.14 4.70
CA SER A 14 8.70 21.55 3.29
C SER A 14 8.74 20.36 2.33
N ASP A 15 9.65 19.40 2.56
CA ASP A 15 9.78 18.20 1.71
C ASP A 15 8.60 17.26 1.94
N LEU A 16 8.17 17.09 3.19
CA LEU A 16 7.05 16.23 3.54
C LEU A 16 5.73 16.71 2.90
N ASN A 17 5.59 18.00 2.62
CA ASN A 17 4.41 18.59 1.98
C ASN A 17 4.40 18.48 0.45
N LEU A 18 5.53 18.17 -0.19
CA LEU A 18 5.64 18.07 -1.66
C LEU A 18 5.01 16.79 -2.22
N GLY A 19 4.68 15.82 -1.37
CA GLY A 19 4.17 14.51 -1.80
C GLY A 19 5.26 13.57 -2.35
N ILE A 20 6.55 13.96 -2.30
CA ILE A 20 7.69 13.08 -2.57
C ILE A 20 8.80 13.47 -1.61
N SER A 21 9.19 12.54 -0.72
CA SER A 21 10.24 12.78 0.27
C SER A 21 11.62 12.72 -0.42
N SER A 22 12.54 13.63 -0.05
CA SER A 22 13.93 13.59 -0.56
C SER A 22 14.70 12.40 0.04
N SER A 23 15.51 11.71 -0.77
CA SER A 23 16.20 10.46 -0.37
C SER A 23 16.91 10.49 0.99
N PRO A 24 17.64 11.56 1.38
CA PRO A 24 18.36 11.59 2.66
C PRO A 24 17.46 11.55 3.90
N GLY A 25 16.21 12.00 3.80
CA GLY A 25 15.27 12.08 4.93
C GLY A 25 14.28 10.92 5.00
N ILE A 26 14.45 9.87 4.18
CA ILE A 26 13.54 8.73 4.11
C ILE A 26 13.93 7.65 5.14
N PRO A 27 13.01 7.29 6.05
CA PRO A 27 13.19 6.19 6.98
C PRO A 27 13.43 4.86 6.25
N LYS A 28 14.52 4.18 6.59
CA LYS A 28 14.85 2.85 6.03
C LYS A 28 13.76 1.80 6.31
N ILE A 29 12.95 1.98 7.35
CA ILE A 29 11.85 1.08 7.72
C ILE A 29 10.74 1.01 6.67
N LEU A 30 10.61 2.01 5.78
CA LEU A 30 9.64 1.97 4.68
C LEU A 30 10.01 0.95 3.59
N LYS A 31 11.27 0.51 3.55
CA LYS A 31 11.81 -0.41 2.57
C LYS A 31 12.16 -1.74 3.22
N CYS A 32 11.71 -2.83 2.62
CA CYS A 32 12.13 -4.17 3.03
C CYS A 32 13.65 -4.32 2.80
N PRO A 33 14.44 -4.74 3.80
CA PRO A 33 15.89 -4.93 3.62
C PRO A 33 16.26 -5.99 2.58
N ALA A 34 15.35 -6.92 2.29
CA ALA A 34 15.53 -7.95 1.26
C ALA A 34 15.20 -7.45 -0.16
N ASP A 35 14.63 -6.25 -0.28
CA ASP A 35 14.27 -5.62 -1.53
C ASP A 35 15.50 -5.06 -2.24
N LYS A 36 16.20 -5.96 -2.93
CA LYS A 36 17.44 -5.69 -3.67
C LYS A 36 17.21 -5.47 -5.16
N ILE A 37 15.98 -5.67 -5.63
CA ILE A 37 15.62 -5.44 -7.02
C ILE A 37 15.36 -3.95 -7.18
N GLU A 38 16.22 -3.27 -7.92
CA GLU A 38 16.16 -1.82 -8.11
C GLU A 38 15.03 -1.40 -9.06
N ILE A 39 13.79 -1.66 -8.63
CA ILE A 39 12.58 -1.23 -9.31
C ILE A 39 12.24 0.19 -8.87
N THR A 40 12.16 1.11 -9.84
CA THR A 40 11.72 2.49 -9.60
C THR A 40 11.08 3.08 -10.86
N ILE A 41 10.68 4.34 -10.78
CA ILE A 41 10.04 5.14 -11.84
C ILE A 41 10.97 6.28 -12.24
N SER A 42 10.81 6.84 -13.45
CA SER A 42 11.80 7.76 -14.05
C SER A 42 12.07 9.03 -13.24
N TRP A 43 11.11 9.48 -12.44
CA TRP A 43 11.21 10.69 -11.62
C TRP A 43 11.68 10.43 -10.19
N ALA A 44 11.91 9.16 -9.80
CA ALA A 44 12.34 8.81 -8.45
C ALA A 44 13.65 8.00 -8.45
N SER A 45 14.27 7.93 -7.27
CA SER A 45 15.41 7.07 -6.98
C SER A 45 14.96 5.83 -6.22
N PHE A 46 15.66 4.71 -6.41
CA PHE A 46 15.39 3.47 -5.67
C PHE A 46 15.53 3.59 -4.14
N GLY A 47 16.34 4.55 -3.67
CA GLY A 47 16.42 4.89 -2.24
C GLY A 47 15.13 5.45 -1.66
N GLN A 48 14.22 5.95 -2.51
CA GLN A 48 12.94 6.52 -2.10
C GLN A 48 11.80 5.50 -2.11
N ARG A 49 12.07 4.24 -2.43
CA ARG A 49 11.04 3.19 -2.57
C ARG A 49 10.43 2.82 -1.20
N ARG A 50 9.12 2.65 -1.19
CA ARG A 50 8.34 1.98 -0.14
C ARG A 50 8.01 0.56 -0.62
N SER A 51 8.18 -0.44 0.23
CA SER A 51 7.94 -1.85 -0.17
C SER A 51 6.51 -2.32 0.10
N TYR A 52 5.82 -1.69 1.05
CA TYR A 52 4.50 -2.12 1.53
C TYR A 52 3.46 -1.00 1.37
N SER A 53 2.22 -1.39 1.11
CA SER A 53 1.07 -0.48 1.02
C SER A 53 -0.08 -0.99 1.86
N MET A 54 -0.95 -0.08 2.29
CA MET A 54 -2.16 -0.43 3.05
C MET A 54 -3.11 -1.28 2.19
N ASN A 55 -3.77 -2.26 2.78
CA ASN A 55 -4.88 -2.94 2.12
C ASN A 55 -6.11 -2.01 2.02
N GLY A 56 -6.62 -1.72 0.82
CA GLY A 56 -7.86 -0.98 0.58
C GLY A 56 -7.70 0.44 0.02
N ASP A 57 -8.62 0.84 -0.87
CA ASP A 57 -8.73 2.18 -1.48
C ASP A 57 -10.04 2.84 -1.05
N ASN A 58 -10.27 2.96 0.26
CA ASN A 58 -11.45 3.64 0.77
C ASN A 58 -11.30 5.13 0.50
N ARG A 59 -11.74 5.55 -0.69
CA ARG A 59 -11.60 6.94 -1.14
C ARG A 59 -12.37 7.87 -0.23
N LEU A 60 -11.66 8.90 0.22
CA LEU A 60 -12.17 9.88 1.15
C LEU A 60 -12.08 11.29 0.51
N PRO A 61 -13.22 11.89 0.12
CA PRO A 61 -13.24 13.25 -0.39
C PRO A 61 -12.70 14.26 0.62
N ALA A 62 -12.02 15.29 0.13
CA ALA A 62 -11.62 16.43 0.94
C ALA A 62 -12.82 17.02 1.69
N GLY A 63 -12.68 17.23 3.00
CA GLY A 63 -13.73 17.77 3.86
C GLY A 63 -14.76 16.75 4.39
N ALA A 64 -14.65 15.48 4.04
CA ALA A 64 -15.49 14.45 4.64
C ALA A 64 -15.19 14.28 6.14
N SER A 65 -16.24 14.12 6.95
CA SER A 65 -16.13 13.96 8.41
C SER A 65 -15.98 12.51 8.88
N ARG A 66 -16.24 11.54 8.00
CA ARG A 66 -16.13 10.11 8.28
C ARG A 66 -15.71 9.34 7.02
N PRO A 67 -14.91 8.26 7.15
CA PRO A 67 -14.63 7.39 6.02
C PRO A 67 -15.86 6.57 5.60
N PRO A 68 -15.90 6.07 4.35
CA PRO A 68 -16.96 5.15 3.91
C PRO A 68 -16.90 3.84 4.70
N ILE A 69 -17.99 3.08 4.76
CA ILE A 69 -17.95 1.74 5.39
C ILE A 69 -17.03 0.85 4.53
N PRO A 70 -15.95 0.27 5.08
CA PRO A 70 -15.03 -0.56 4.31
C PRO A 70 -15.63 -1.94 4.11
N SER A 71 -15.45 -2.49 2.90
CA SER A 71 -15.77 -3.88 2.57
C SER A 71 -14.56 -4.69 2.13
N HIS A 72 -13.40 -4.02 1.96
CA HIS A 72 -12.12 -4.62 1.60
C HIS A 72 -11.17 -4.44 2.78
N GLY A 73 -10.05 -3.73 2.66
CA GLY A 73 -9.25 -3.33 3.82
C GLY A 73 -9.67 -1.98 4.38
N VAL A 74 -8.84 -1.43 5.27
CA VAL A 74 -9.04 -0.12 5.94
C VAL A 74 -8.13 0.99 5.41
N GLY A 75 -7.39 0.75 4.33
CA GLY A 75 -6.59 1.75 3.64
C GLY A 75 -7.47 2.89 3.13
N ILE A 76 -7.04 4.12 3.39
CA ILE A 76 -7.75 5.35 3.00
C ILE A 76 -6.91 6.07 1.96
N HIS A 77 -7.59 6.53 0.91
CA HIS A 77 -6.99 7.38 -0.11
C HIS A 77 -7.73 8.71 -0.14
N LEU A 78 -7.07 9.76 0.31
CA LEU A 78 -7.62 11.11 0.31
C LEU A 78 -7.71 11.63 -1.12
N SER A 79 -8.91 11.88 -1.61
CA SER A 79 -9.14 12.44 -2.94
C SER A 79 -9.45 13.94 -2.82
N GLY A 80 -8.55 14.77 -3.36
CA GLY A 80 -8.68 16.23 -3.42
C GLY A 80 -8.02 16.79 -4.69
N PRO A 81 -8.13 18.11 -4.94
CA PRO A 81 -7.36 18.74 -6.01
C PRO A 81 -5.86 18.51 -5.77
N GLY A 82 -5.12 18.17 -6.83
CA GLY A 82 -3.70 17.84 -6.76
C GLY A 82 -2.88 18.93 -6.06
N GLY A 83 -2.01 18.53 -5.14
CA GLY A 83 -1.18 19.45 -4.36
C GLY A 83 -1.87 20.08 -3.15
N SER A 84 -3.10 19.66 -2.80
CA SER A 84 -3.73 20.10 -1.55
C SER A 84 -3.04 19.47 -0.34
N ILE A 85 -2.85 20.28 0.70
CA ILE A 85 -2.35 19.81 1.99
C ILE A 85 -3.46 18.96 2.64
N PRO A 86 -3.20 17.69 2.99
CA PRO A 86 -4.17 16.87 3.69
C PRO A 86 -4.63 17.53 5.01
N PRO A 87 -5.83 17.19 5.53
CA PRO A 87 -6.23 17.68 6.85
C PRO A 87 -5.25 17.18 7.92
N ALA A 88 -5.01 17.97 8.96
CA ALA A 88 -4.11 17.62 10.05
C ALA A 88 -4.54 16.33 10.78
N GLU A 89 -5.85 16.15 10.95
CA GLU A 89 -6.46 14.98 11.58
C GLU A 89 -7.47 14.35 10.60
N PRO A 90 -7.00 13.57 9.60
CA PRO A 90 -7.90 12.89 8.67
C PRO A 90 -8.74 11.85 9.43
N PRO A 91 -10.04 11.72 9.13
CA PRO A 91 -10.87 10.73 9.80
C PRO A 91 -10.42 9.32 9.40
N GLY A 92 -10.39 8.42 10.39
CA GLY A 92 -9.95 7.03 10.24
C GLY A 92 -10.95 6.03 10.78
N TYR A 93 -10.60 4.75 10.66
CA TYR A 93 -11.40 3.65 11.19
C TYR A 93 -11.01 3.31 12.63
N LYS A 94 -11.99 2.89 13.44
CA LYS A 94 -11.70 2.23 14.72
C LYS A 94 -11.20 0.82 14.44
N ALA A 95 -10.24 0.35 15.23
CA ALA A 95 -9.71 -1.01 15.12
C ALA A 95 -10.81 -2.09 15.21
N SER A 96 -11.90 -1.82 15.94
CA SER A 96 -13.05 -2.72 16.08
C SER A 96 -13.82 -2.99 14.79
N ILE A 97 -13.52 -2.30 13.68
CA ILE A 97 -14.13 -2.59 12.38
C ILE A 97 -13.58 -3.87 11.75
N ILE A 98 -12.41 -4.32 12.20
CA ILE A 98 -11.78 -5.56 11.77
C ILE A 98 -12.35 -6.68 12.63
N ALA A 99 -13.28 -7.45 12.07
CA ALA A 99 -13.92 -8.54 12.79
C ALA A 99 -12.96 -9.72 13.06
N ASP A 100 -12.00 -9.95 12.16
CA ASP A 100 -10.99 -11.01 12.26
C ASP A 100 -9.58 -10.44 12.06
N ALA A 101 -8.94 -10.05 13.16
CA ALA A 101 -7.63 -9.38 13.10
C ALA A 101 -6.50 -10.29 12.58
N ALA A 102 -6.58 -11.59 12.84
CA ALA A 102 -5.59 -12.57 12.36
C ALA A 102 -5.87 -12.97 10.91
N GLY A 103 -7.12 -12.88 10.46
CA GLY A 103 -7.51 -13.16 9.07
C GLY A 103 -7.35 -11.97 8.12
N THR A 104 -7.36 -10.72 8.59
CA THR A 104 -7.35 -9.53 7.71
C THR A 104 -5.96 -8.91 7.55
N ILE A 105 -5.57 -8.69 6.29
CA ILE A 105 -4.33 -8.01 5.91
C ILE A 105 -4.41 -6.52 6.25
N LEU A 106 -3.39 -6.04 6.97
CA LEU A 106 -3.12 -4.63 7.24
C LEU A 106 -2.20 -4.02 6.17
N LEU A 107 -1.01 -4.60 5.96
CA LEU A 107 -0.05 -4.20 4.92
C LEU A 107 0.25 -5.34 3.96
N THR A 108 0.41 -5.01 2.70
CA THR A 108 0.77 -5.96 1.64
C THR A 108 1.95 -5.44 0.83
N GLU A 109 2.79 -6.34 0.35
CA GLU A 109 3.87 -5.98 -0.56
C GLU A 109 3.30 -5.33 -1.84
N GLN A 110 3.78 -4.14 -2.17
CA GLN A 110 3.35 -3.38 -3.33
C GLN A 110 4.58 -3.08 -4.22
N PRO A 111 4.94 -4.03 -5.11
CA PRO A 111 6.21 -4.02 -5.85
C PRO A 111 6.24 -3.06 -7.05
N LYS A 112 5.30 -2.13 -7.17
CA LYS A 112 5.26 -1.20 -8.31
C LYS A 112 6.27 -0.08 -8.10
N GLY A 113 6.99 0.27 -9.18
CA GLY A 113 8.05 1.29 -9.14
C GLY A 113 7.59 2.68 -8.70
N GLY A 114 6.31 3.02 -8.88
CA GLY A 114 5.71 4.24 -8.36
C GLY A 114 5.43 4.27 -6.85
N ASN A 115 5.65 3.17 -6.13
CA ASN A 115 5.45 3.10 -4.69
C ASN A 115 6.61 3.82 -3.95
N ILE A 116 6.56 5.14 -3.95
CA ILE A 116 7.60 6.03 -3.43
C ILE A 116 7.17 6.60 -2.07
N ALA A 117 8.11 6.75 -1.15
CA ALA A 117 7.88 7.37 0.15
C ALA A 117 7.42 8.83 -0.02
N GLY A 118 6.36 9.17 0.71
CA GLY A 118 5.66 10.44 0.59
C GLY A 118 4.65 10.53 -0.56
N ASN A 119 4.75 9.65 -1.57
CA ASN A 119 3.77 9.58 -2.65
C ASN A 119 2.49 8.88 -2.15
N ASP A 120 1.36 9.50 -2.44
CA ASP A 120 0.03 9.04 -2.04
C ASP A 120 -0.48 7.88 -2.90
N TYR A 121 0.07 7.71 -4.11
CA TYR A 121 -0.34 6.68 -5.05
C TYR A 121 0.83 5.84 -5.57
N PRO A 122 0.82 4.50 -5.47
CA PRO A 122 -0.14 3.63 -4.81
C PRO A 122 0.25 3.35 -3.33
N SER A 123 -0.07 4.26 -2.40
CA SER A 123 0.09 4.00 -0.94
C SER A 123 -0.83 2.92 -0.39
N TYR A 124 -1.72 2.44 -1.23
CA TYR A 124 -2.64 1.34 -0.99
C TYR A 124 -2.51 0.27 -2.07
N SER A 125 -3.03 -0.91 -1.77
CA SER A 125 -3.25 -1.99 -2.73
C SER A 125 -4.72 -2.37 -2.74
N ARG A 126 -5.27 -2.57 -3.94
CA ARG A 126 -6.66 -3.01 -4.18
C ARG A 126 -6.77 -4.53 -4.33
N GLY A 127 -5.65 -5.26 -4.31
CA GLY A 127 -5.66 -6.70 -4.47
C GLY A 127 -4.42 -7.28 -5.15
N PRO A 128 -4.39 -8.60 -5.30
CA PRO A 128 -3.24 -9.31 -5.84
C PRO A 128 -3.08 -9.09 -7.35
N LYS A 129 -4.18 -9.03 -8.11
CA LYS A 129 -4.17 -8.75 -9.55
C LYS A 129 -5.19 -7.70 -9.95
N GLY A 130 -4.92 -7.01 -11.05
CA GLY A 130 -5.82 -6.04 -11.68
C GLY A 130 -5.25 -5.51 -12.99
N PRO A 131 -5.95 -4.60 -13.69
CA PRO A 131 -5.43 -4.03 -14.93
C PRO A 131 -4.19 -3.17 -14.69
N TYR A 132 -3.24 -3.21 -15.62
CA TYR A 132 -2.22 -2.18 -15.73
C TYR A 132 -2.88 -0.85 -16.08
N MET A 133 -2.67 0.17 -15.25
CA MET A 133 -3.10 1.54 -15.54
C MET A 133 -1.92 2.39 -16.00
N ASP A 134 -0.77 2.22 -15.34
CA ASP A 134 0.48 2.92 -15.60
C ASP A 134 1.62 2.36 -14.70
N GLU A 135 2.70 3.12 -14.58
CA GLU A 135 3.84 2.83 -13.71
C GLU A 135 3.48 2.83 -12.21
N GLN A 136 2.34 3.44 -11.84
CA GLN A 136 1.80 3.63 -10.49
C GLN A 136 0.46 2.90 -10.33
N THR A 137 0.43 1.57 -10.40
CA THR A 137 -0.84 0.82 -10.25
C THR A 137 -1.00 0.23 -8.83
N PRO A 138 -2.20 0.22 -8.21
CA PRO A 138 -2.41 -0.26 -6.85
C PRO A 138 -2.78 -1.75 -6.82
N PHE A 139 -2.09 -2.57 -7.61
CA PHE A 139 -2.21 -4.04 -7.58
C PHE A 139 -0.83 -4.64 -7.43
N GLN A 140 -0.71 -5.76 -6.72
CA GLN A 140 0.58 -6.42 -6.54
C GLN A 140 1.15 -6.88 -7.89
N ILE A 141 0.31 -7.48 -8.74
CA ILE A 141 0.67 -8.01 -10.06
C ILE A 141 -0.34 -7.51 -11.12
N PRO A 142 -0.08 -6.34 -11.75
CA PRO A 142 -0.97 -5.85 -12.80
C PRO A 142 -0.84 -6.64 -14.11
N THR A 143 -1.97 -7.04 -14.68
CA THR A 143 -2.07 -7.71 -15.97
C THR A 143 -1.72 -6.73 -17.09
N GLY A 144 -0.79 -7.12 -17.95
CA GLY A 144 -0.36 -6.29 -19.08
C GLY A 144 0.70 -5.24 -18.75
N ASP A 145 1.31 -5.29 -17.55
CA ASP A 145 2.43 -4.39 -17.21
C ASP A 145 3.65 -4.66 -18.10
N PRO A 146 4.06 -3.74 -18.99
CA PRO A 146 5.20 -3.94 -19.87
C PRO A 146 6.53 -4.10 -19.11
N ARG A 147 6.61 -3.60 -17.86
CA ARG A 147 7.82 -3.72 -17.01
C ARG A 147 7.80 -4.91 -16.10
N ARG A 148 6.64 -5.54 -15.93
CA ARG A 148 6.46 -6.78 -15.16
C ARG A 148 7.01 -6.68 -13.74
N HIS A 149 6.98 -5.50 -13.11
CA HIS A 149 7.57 -5.28 -11.78
C HIS A 149 7.01 -6.27 -10.74
N GLY A 150 5.68 -6.39 -10.71
CA GLY A 150 5.00 -7.31 -9.80
C GLY A 150 5.28 -8.77 -10.10
N GLU A 151 5.24 -9.18 -11.36
CA GLU A 151 5.54 -10.57 -11.74
C GLU A 151 6.98 -10.97 -11.44
N ALA A 152 7.94 -10.06 -11.69
CA ALA A 152 9.34 -10.28 -11.40
C ALA A 152 9.57 -10.42 -9.89
N ALA A 153 9.09 -9.45 -9.10
CA ALA A 153 9.20 -9.48 -7.64
C ALA A 153 8.58 -10.76 -7.07
N TYR A 154 7.37 -11.13 -7.50
CA TYR A 154 6.69 -12.34 -7.06
C TYR A 154 7.53 -13.61 -7.32
N LYS A 155 8.11 -13.73 -8.52
CA LYS A 155 8.98 -14.86 -8.86
C LYS A 155 10.26 -14.88 -8.04
N HIS A 156 10.88 -13.73 -7.83
CA HIS A 156 12.08 -13.62 -7.00
C HIS A 156 11.82 -13.95 -5.52
N HIS A 157 10.59 -13.74 -5.05
CA HIS A 157 10.14 -14.12 -3.70
C HIS A 157 9.59 -15.56 -3.65
N GLY A 158 9.93 -16.41 -4.62
CA GLY A 158 9.54 -17.82 -4.64
C GLY A 158 8.04 -18.03 -4.87
N ASN A 159 7.42 -17.15 -5.65
CA ASN A 159 5.98 -17.09 -5.89
C ASN A 159 5.19 -16.85 -4.59
N ARG A 160 5.67 -15.95 -3.75
CA ARG A 160 4.98 -15.51 -2.53
C ARG A 160 5.24 -14.03 -2.31
N PHE A 161 4.38 -13.40 -1.51
CA PHE A 161 4.60 -12.06 -0.99
C PHE A 161 4.52 -12.07 0.53
N VAL A 162 5.08 -11.03 1.15
CA VAL A 162 4.97 -10.80 2.59
C VAL A 162 3.72 -9.97 2.89
N TYR A 163 2.94 -10.41 3.86
CA TYR A 163 1.73 -9.75 4.36
C TYR A 163 1.87 -9.50 5.86
N LEU A 164 1.40 -8.35 6.33
CA LEU A 164 1.24 -8.03 7.76
C LEU A 164 -0.25 -8.01 8.08
N PHE A 165 -0.65 -8.67 9.16
CA PHE A 165 -2.04 -8.77 9.61
C PHE A 165 -2.32 -7.81 10.76
N HIS A 166 -3.61 -7.60 11.04
CA HIS A 166 -4.06 -6.63 12.03
C HIS A 166 -3.74 -7.01 13.49
N ASP A 167 -3.47 -8.28 13.78
CA ASP A 167 -2.99 -8.75 15.08
C ASP A 167 -1.46 -8.58 15.26
N GLY A 168 -0.75 -8.09 14.23
CA GLY A 168 0.67 -7.80 14.24
C GLY A 168 1.57 -8.94 13.73
N HIS A 169 1.04 -10.12 13.39
CA HIS A 169 1.86 -11.16 12.77
C HIS A 169 2.11 -10.86 11.30
N SER A 170 3.20 -11.40 10.75
CA SER A 170 3.47 -11.39 9.32
C SER A 170 3.60 -12.80 8.78
N GLU A 171 3.14 -13.00 7.54
CA GLU A 171 3.15 -14.29 6.86
C GLU A 171 3.59 -14.14 5.40
N VAL A 172 4.22 -15.19 4.87
CA VAL A 172 4.65 -15.26 3.47
C VAL A 172 3.71 -16.19 2.72
N LEU A 173 2.86 -15.64 1.85
CA LEU A 173 1.75 -16.34 1.21
C LEU A 173 1.81 -16.23 -0.31
N LYS A 174 1.29 -17.25 -1.00
CA LYS A 174 0.93 -17.12 -2.42
C LYS A 174 -0.26 -16.20 -2.54
N VAL A 175 -0.38 -15.45 -3.65
CA VAL A 175 -1.54 -14.57 -3.86
C VAL A 175 -2.86 -15.35 -3.83
N GLU A 176 -2.87 -16.61 -4.30
CA GLU A 176 -4.05 -17.48 -4.29
C GLU A 176 -4.50 -17.88 -2.88
N GLN A 177 -3.61 -17.86 -1.88
CA GLN A 177 -3.97 -18.18 -0.49
C GLN A 177 -4.71 -17.02 0.20
N THR A 178 -4.63 -15.81 -0.37
CA THR A 178 -5.17 -14.61 0.27
C THR A 178 -6.61 -14.30 -0.14
N ILE A 179 -7.11 -14.88 -1.23
CA ILE A 179 -8.36 -14.45 -1.89
C ILE A 179 -9.64 -15.01 -1.29
N GLY A 180 -9.55 -15.96 -0.35
CA GLY A 180 -10.73 -16.64 0.23
C GLY A 180 -11.65 -17.23 -0.83
N SER A 181 -12.95 -16.97 -0.70
CA SER A 181 -13.98 -17.37 -1.67
C SER A 181 -14.04 -16.51 -2.95
N GLY A 182 -13.15 -15.52 -3.07
CA GLY A 182 -13.10 -14.58 -4.19
C GLY A 182 -12.25 -15.04 -5.36
N THR A 183 -11.80 -14.07 -6.16
CA THR A 183 -10.91 -14.29 -7.31
C THR A 183 -9.66 -13.41 -7.22
N LEU A 184 -8.66 -13.64 -8.05
CA LEU A 184 -7.47 -12.78 -8.08
C LEU A 184 -7.77 -11.31 -8.45
N LEU A 185 -8.86 -11.05 -9.19
CA LEU A 185 -9.27 -9.70 -9.61
C LEU A 185 -10.30 -9.06 -8.66
N ALA A 186 -10.96 -9.88 -7.84
CA ALA A 186 -11.95 -9.47 -6.85
C ALA A 186 -11.79 -10.38 -5.64
N PRO A 187 -10.72 -10.19 -4.85
CA PRO A 187 -10.42 -11.09 -3.75
C PRO A 187 -11.39 -10.85 -2.61
N LYS A 188 -11.66 -11.94 -1.89
CA LYS A 188 -12.29 -11.94 -0.58
C LYS A 188 -11.27 -12.41 0.45
N GLY A 189 -11.73 -13.01 1.55
CA GLY A 189 -10.90 -13.54 2.63
C GLY A 189 -10.03 -12.47 3.24
N MET A 190 -8.72 -12.64 3.14
CA MET A 190 -7.78 -11.81 3.88
C MET A 190 -7.77 -10.34 3.44
N TRP A 191 -8.34 -10.04 2.27
CA TRP A 191 -8.46 -8.70 1.75
C TRP A 191 -9.66 -7.93 2.31
N THR A 192 -10.61 -8.58 3.00
CA THR A 192 -11.85 -7.95 3.48
C THR A 192 -11.87 -7.78 5.00
N THR A 193 -12.69 -6.84 5.50
CA THR A 193 -12.96 -6.66 6.93
C THR A 193 -14.04 -7.62 7.46
N ILE A 194 -14.53 -8.53 6.61
CA ILE A 194 -15.66 -9.42 6.88
C ILE A 194 -15.09 -10.76 7.34
N ALA A 195 -15.55 -11.24 8.51
CA ALA A 195 -15.14 -12.54 9.02
C ALA A 195 -15.71 -13.68 8.15
N GLY A 196 -14.86 -14.66 7.80
CA GLY A 196 -15.27 -15.89 7.11
C GLY A 196 -15.39 -15.79 5.57
N ASP A 197 -14.82 -14.75 4.97
CA ASP A 197 -14.87 -14.47 3.53
C ASP A 197 -13.85 -15.27 2.68
#